data_AF-A0A660ZCE6-F1
#
_entry.id   AF-A0A660ZCE6-F1
#
_cell.length_a   1.000
_cell.length_b   1.000
_cell.length_c   1.000
_cell.angle_alpha   90.00
_cell.angle_beta   90.00
_cell.angle_gamma   90.00
#
_symmetry.space_group_name_H-M   'P 1'
#
loop_
_entity.id
_entity.type
_entity.pdbx_description
1 polymer ?
#
loop_
_entity_poly.entity_id
_entity_poly.type
_entity_poly.pdbx_seq_one_letter_code
_entity_poly.pdbx_strand_id
1 'polypeptide(L)' 'MIRNSKLLKEFEDEFVAKESLSIEQKFKILNAMLEEAKALGIIPLKDPLEDIEVDIKIARFINAIPEPSETDSTTA' A
#
# COMPACT_ATOMS: atom_id res chain seq x y z
N MET A 1 -10.80 16.10 18.85
CA MET A 1 -9.89 15.76 19.98
C MET A 1 -10.43 14.51 20.65
N ILE A 2 -9.68 13.40 20.58
CA ILE A 2 -10.14 12.11 21.12
C ILE A 2 -9.89 12.10 22.62
N ARG A 3 -10.94 11.82 23.40
CA ARG A 3 -10.93 11.96 24.87
C ARG A 3 -10.22 10.81 25.58
N ASN A 4 -10.09 9.65 24.93
CA ASN A 4 -9.43 8.47 25.47
C ASN A 4 -8.64 7.75 24.37
N SER A 5 -7.38 8.16 24.20
CA SER A 5 -6.49 7.60 23.20
C SER A 5 -6.12 6.14 23.45
N LYS A 6 -6.13 5.69 24.72
CA LYS A 6 -5.81 4.31 25.07
C LYS A 6 -6.90 3.34 24.60
N LEU A 7 -8.16 3.67 24.87
CA LEU A 7 -9.30 2.88 24.40
C LEU A 7 -9.38 2.83 22.88
N LEU A 8 -9.06 3.96 22.21
CA LEU A 8 -8.98 3.99 20.75
C LEU A 8 -7.91 3.02 20.23
N LYS A 9 -6.71 3.07 20.82
CA LYS A 9 -5.62 2.20 20.42
C LYS A 9 -5.95 0.73 20.62
N GLU A 10 -6.52 0.36 21.77
CA GLU A 10 -6.96 -1.01 22.04
C GLU A 10 -8.00 -1.49 21.02
N PHE A 11 -8.94 -0.62 20.64
CA PHE A 11 -9.90 -0.91 19.58
C PHE A 11 -9.24 -1.09 18.20
N GLU A 12 -8.31 -0.22 17.82
CA GLU A 12 -7.57 -0.31 16.56
C GLU A 12 -6.73 -1.59 16.49
N ASP A 13 -6.02 -1.91 17.57
CA ASP A 13 -5.20 -3.12 17.69
C ASP A 13 -6.09 -4.38 17.56
N GLU A 14 -7.25 -4.41 18.22
CA GLU A 14 -8.22 -5.51 18.09
C GLU A 14 -8.84 -5.59 16.69
N PHE A 15 -9.14 -4.44 16.09
CA PHE A 15 -9.75 -4.37 14.75
C PHE A 15 -8.79 -4.93 13.70
N VAL A 16 -7.52 -4.51 13.74
CA VAL A 16 -6.46 -5.00 12.85
C VAL A 16 -6.21 -6.50 13.08
N ALA A 17 -6.22 -6.97 14.33
CA ALA A 17 -6.03 -8.38 14.64
C ALA A 17 -7.19 -9.27 14.15
N LYS A 18 -8.42 -8.72 14.10
CA LYS A 18 -9.62 -9.41 13.59
C LYS A 18 -9.75 -9.33 12.06
N GLU A 19 -9.03 -8.40 11.41
CA GLU A 19 -9.07 -8.20 9.97
C GLU A 19 -8.22 -9.25 9.22
N SER A 20 -8.75 -10.47 9.08
CA SER A 20 -8.13 -11.54 8.29
C SER A 20 -8.49 -11.46 6.80
N LEU A 21 -8.31 -10.30 6.17
CA LEU A 21 -8.52 -10.17 4.73
C LEU A 21 -7.41 -10.88 3.97
N SER A 22 -7.78 -11.62 2.90
CA SER A 22 -6.81 -12.13 1.95
C SER A 22 -6.10 -10.97 1.24
N ILE A 23 -4.93 -11.23 0.66
CA ILE A 23 -4.19 -10.20 -0.09
C ILE A 23 -5.06 -9.62 -1.21
N GLU A 24 -5.80 -10.47 -1.93
CA GLU A 24 -6.71 -10.07 -3.00
C GLU A 24 -7.80 -9.12 -2.51
N GLN A 25 -8.39 -9.42 -1.34
CA GLN A 25 -9.42 -8.57 -0.74
C GLN A 25 -8.87 -7.20 -0.35
N LYS A 26 -7.65 -7.15 0.21
CA LYS A 26 -6.97 -5.88 0.53
C LYS A 26 -6.75 -5.04 -0.72
N PHE A 27 -6.26 -5.64 -1.80
CA PHE A 27 -6.08 -4.93 -3.07
C PHE A 27 -7.40 -4.46 -3.68
N LYS A 28 -8.48 -5.24 -3.54
CA LYS A 28 -9.80 -4.82 -4.02
C LYS A 28 -10.27 -3.53 -3.32
N ILE A 29 -10.11 -3.46 -2.00
CA ILE A 29 -10.46 -2.28 -1.21
C ILE A 29 -9.57 -1.10 -1.61
N LEU A 30 -8.26 -1.30 -1.67
CA LEU A 30 -7.29 -0.27 -2.08
C LEU A 30 -7.64 0.33 -3.44
N ASN A 31 -7.90 -0.52 -4.44
CA ASN A 31 -8.24 -0.08 -5.79
C ASN A 31 -9.56 0.70 -5.82
N ALA A 32 -10.58 0.26 -5.08
CA ALA A 32 -11.85 0.98 -4.99
C ALA A 32 -11.66 2.37 -4.36
N MET A 33 -10.87 2.48 -3.28
CA MET A 33 -10.53 3.77 -2.67
C MET A 33 -9.75 4.68 -3.62
N LEU A 34 -8.83 4.11 -4.40
CA LEU A 34 -8.06 4.85 -5.39
C LEU A 34 -8.95 5.43 -6.50
N GLU A 35 -9.89 4.65 -7.02
CA GLU A 35 -10.84 5.14 -8.04
C GLU A 35 -11.73 6.26 -7.50
N GLU A 36 -12.21 6.16 -6.25
CA GLU A 36 -12.95 7.23 -5.60
C GLU A 36 -12.10 8.49 -5.43
N ALA A 37 -10.85 8.36 -4.99
CA ALA A 37 -9.94 9.49 -4.83
C ALA A 37 -9.65 10.21 -6.16
N LYS A 38 -9.58 9.47 -7.28
CA LYS A 38 -9.52 10.03 -8.63
C LYS A 38 -10.81 10.76 -9.00
N ALA A 39 -11.98 10.16 -8.73
CA ALA A 39 -13.28 10.77 -9.00
C ALA A 39 -13.47 12.09 -8.23
N LEU A 40 -12.93 12.17 -7.00
CA LEU A 40 -12.90 13.38 -6.18
C LEU A 40 -11.85 14.41 -6.63
N GLY A 41 -10.99 14.08 -7.60
CA GLY A 41 -9.97 14.99 -8.14
C GLY A 41 -8.83 15.30 -7.15
N ILE A 42 -8.67 14.47 -6.11
CA ILE A 42 -7.56 14.59 -5.15
C ILE A 42 -6.28 13.98 -5.74
N ILE A 43 -6.45 12.95 -6.56
CA ILE A 43 -5.39 12.31 -7.34
C ILE A 43 -5.60 12.65 -8.82
N PRO A 44 -4.57 13.15 -9.55
CA PRO A 44 -3.20 13.37 -9.09
C PRO A 44 -3.08 14.52 -8.07
N LEU A 45 -2.06 14.44 -7.22
CA LEU A 45 -1.76 15.47 -6.21
C LEU A 45 -1.53 16.83 -6.88
N LYS A 46 -1.83 17.91 -6.15
CA LYS A 46 -1.66 19.28 -6.64
C LYS A 46 -0.20 19.60 -6.97
N ASP A 47 0.72 19.12 -6.14
CA ASP A 47 2.15 19.14 -6.42
C ASP A 47 2.63 17.69 -6.66
N PRO A 48 2.90 17.31 -7.91
CA PRO A 48 3.37 15.97 -8.24
C PRO A 48 4.73 15.60 -7.67
N LEU A 49 5.50 16.58 -7.18
CA LEU A 49 6.82 16.37 -6.57
C LEU A 49 6.76 16.36 -5.04
N GLU A 50 5.59 16.58 -4.44
CA GLU A 50 5.40 16.48 -3.00
C GLU A 50 5.78 15.05 -2.55
N ASP A 51 6.75 14.96 -1.64
CA ASP A 51 7.30 13.72 -1.07
C ASP A 51 7.95 12.72 -2.07
N ILE A 52 8.34 13.18 -3.27
CA ILE A 52 8.92 12.32 -4.34
C ILE A 52 10.23 11.62 -3.94
N GLU A 53 10.94 12.09 -2.91
CA GLU A 53 12.14 11.44 -2.38
C GLU A 53 11.86 9.99 -1.94
N VAL A 54 10.67 9.73 -1.43
CA VAL A 54 10.24 8.40 -1.02
C VAL A 54 10.05 7.51 -2.25
N ASP A 55 9.40 8.01 -3.29
CA ASP A 55 9.20 7.29 -4.55
C ASP A 55 10.53 6.94 -5.21
N ILE A 56 11.47 7.90 -5.27
CA ILE A 56 12.82 7.68 -5.80
C ILE A 56 13.56 6.61 -4.99
N LYS A 57 13.44 6.65 -3.66
CA LYS A 57 14.07 5.65 -2.78
C LYS A 57 13.52 4.26 -3.05
N ILE A 58 12.19 4.12 -3.18
CA ILE A 58 11.52 2.84 -3.48
C ILE A 58 11.93 2.35 -4.87
N ALA A 59 11.87 3.21 -5.90
CA ALA A 59 12.26 2.86 -7.27
C ALA A 59 13.69 2.35 -7.34
N ARG A 60 14.62 2.99 -6.61
CA ARG A 60 16.00 2.52 -6.51
C ARG A 60 16.11 1.13 -5.88
N PHE A 61 15.35 0.83 -4.83
CA PHE A 61 15.33 -0.50 -4.22
C PHE A 61 14.79 -1.55 -5.19
N ILE A 62 13.69 -1.26 -5.88
CA ILE A 62 13.08 -2.16 -6.87
C ILE A 62 14.09 -2.46 -7.99
N ASN A 63 14.71 -1.42 -8.55
CA ASN A 63 15.67 -1.56 -9.65
C ASN A 63 17.00 -2.22 -9.25
N ALA A 64 17.30 -2.28 -7.95
CA ALA A 64 18.49 -2.96 -7.45
C ALA A 64 18.29 -4.48 -7.27
N ILE A 65 17.04 -4.96 -7.34
CA ILE A 65 16.74 -6.39 -7.32
C ILE A 65 16.94 -6.90 -8.76
N PRO A 66 17.85 -7.86 -8.99
CA PRO A 66 18.01 -8.46 -10.30
C PRO A 66 16.72 -9.18 -10.69
N GLU A 67 16.32 -9.11 -11.96
CA GLU A 67 15.16 -9.86 -12.43
C GLU A 67 15.36 -11.35 -12.12
N PRO A 68 14.32 -12.05 -11.62
CA PRO A 68 14.42 -13.48 -11.43
C PRO A 68 14.71 -14.10 -12.80
N SER A 69 15.93 -14.61 -12.96
CA SER A 69 16.33 -15.33 -14.16
C SER A 69 15.36 -16.50 -14.35
N GLU A 70 14.67 -16.53 -15.49
CA GLU A 70 13.96 -17.71 -15.99
C GLU A 70 14.97 -18.84 -16.26
N THR A 71 15.46 -19.47 -15.21
CA THR A 71 16.26 -20.69 -15.29
C THR A 71 15.83 -21.61 -14.16
N ASP A 72 14.73 -22.33 -14.39
CA ASP A 72 14.49 -23.67 -13.84
C ASP A 72 13.35 -24.38 -14.62
N SER A 73 13.35 -24.25 -15.95
CA SER A 73 12.54 -25.10 -16.83
C SER A 73 13.40 -25.69 -17.94
N THR A 74 14.35 -26.55 -17.57
CA THR A 74 14.82 -27.70 -18.39
C THR A 74 15.82 -28.51 -17.54
N THR A 75 15.40 -29.66 -17.03
CA THR A 75 16.09 -30.96 -17.22
C THR A 75 15.10 -32.04 -16.82
N ALA A 76 14.43 -32.59 -17.84
CA ALA A 76 13.81 -33.91 -17.82
C ALA A 76 14.86 -34.96 -18.19
#